data_AF-A0A671ESK0-F1
#
_entry.id   AF-A0A671ESK0-F1
#
_cell.length_a   1.000
_cell.length_b   1.000
_cell.length_c   1.000
_cell.angle_alpha   90.00
_cell.angle_beta   90.00
_cell.angle_gamma   90.00
#
_symmetry.space_group_name_H-M   'P 1'
#
loop_
_entity.id
_entity.type
_entity.pdbx_description
1 polymer ?
#
loop_
_entity_poly.entity_id
_entity_poly.type
_entity_poly.pdbx_seq_one_letter_code
_entity_poly.pdbx_strand_id
1 'polypeptide(L)' 'MKIHLFFFILLFWVTILPARSNFEPKYRFERCQKVKGICKTFCDDDEYDYGYCIKWRSQCCI' A
#
# COMPACT_ATOMS: atom_id res chain seq x y z
N MET A 1 4.11 28.72 -29.42
CA MET A 1 3.02 27.95 -28.78
C MET A 1 3.37 26.50 -28.46
N LYS A 2 4.21 25.83 -29.27
CA LYS A 2 4.60 24.41 -29.06
C LYS A 2 5.55 24.18 -27.86
N ILE A 3 6.41 25.14 -27.54
CA ILE A 3 7.40 25.05 -26.45
C ILE A 3 6.75 25.17 -25.06
N HIS A 4 5.77 26.05 -24.89
CA HIS A 4 5.01 26.15 -23.64
C HIS A 4 4.27 24.86 -23.34
N LEU A 5 3.70 24.22 -24.36
CA LEU A 5 3.02 22.93 -24.21
C LEU A 5 3.98 21.85 -23.66
N PHE A 6 5.21 21.81 -24.18
CA PHE A 6 6.25 20.90 -23.73
C PHE A 6 6.65 21.16 -22.26
N PHE A 7 6.75 22.43 -21.88
CA PHE A 7 7.06 22.83 -20.51
C PHE A 7 5.96 22.45 -19.52
N PHE A 8 4.70 22.59 -19.91
CA PHE A 8 3.55 22.16 -19.10
C PHE A 8 3.51 20.64 -18.92
N ILE A 9 3.84 19.85 -19.96
CA ILE A 9 3.90 18.39 -19.88
C ILE A 9 5.01 17.94 -18.92
N LEU A 10 6.19 18.57 -18.98
CA LEU A 10 7.30 18.27 -18.08
C LEU A 10 6.96 18.57 -16.61
N LEU A 11 6.34 19.73 -16.34
CA LEU A 11 5.92 20.12 -14.99
C LEU A 11 4.86 19.16 -14.44
N PHE A 12 3.93 18.70 -15.27
CA PHE A 12 2.87 17.78 -14.86
C PHE A 12 3.40 16.37 -14.55
N TRP A 13 4.43 15.90 -15.25
CA TRP A 13 5.03 14.59 -14.99
C TRP A 13 5.79 14.57 -13.66
N VAL A 14 6.49 15.66 -13.33
CA VAL A 14 7.23 15.80 -12.05
C VAL A 14 6.27 15.83 -10.85
N THR A 15 5.09 16.43 -10.98
CA THR A 15 4.13 16.56 -9.86
C THR A 15 3.28 15.30 -9.61
N ILE A 16 3.05 14.46 -10.62
CA ILE A 16 2.27 13.21 -10.46
C ILE A 16 3.10 12.10 -9.79
N LEU A 17 4.43 12.13 -9.88
CA LEU A 17 5.26 11.01 -9.50
C LEU A 17 5.40 10.67 -8.00
N PRO A 18 5.11 11.52 -6.99
CA PRO A 18 5.40 11.15 -5.60
C PRO A 18 4.18 10.60 -4.84
N ALA A 19 3.16 10.07 -5.53
CA ALA A 19 2.08 9.32 -4.86
C ALA A 19 2.42 7.83 -4.65
N ARG A 20 3.71 7.46 -4.63
CA ARG A 20 4.10 6.14 -4.08
C ARG A 20 4.03 6.23 -2.56
N SER A 21 2.99 5.61 -2.00
CA SER A 21 2.87 5.38 -0.57
C SER A 21 4.12 4.65 -0.06
N ASN A 22 4.98 5.36 0.68
CA ASN A 22 6.16 4.81 1.36
C ASN A 22 5.80 3.97 2.60
N PHE A 23 4.55 3.48 2.70
CA PHE A 23 4.28 2.39 3.63
C PHE A 23 4.86 1.12 3.04
N GLU A 24 6.15 0.91 3.32
CA GLU A 24 6.87 -0.29 2.94
C GLU A 24 6.03 -1.51 3.34
N PRO A 25 5.76 -2.44 2.41
CA PRO A 25 5.00 -3.66 2.70
C PRO A 25 5.60 -4.48 3.84
N LYS A 26 6.91 -4.30 4.10
CA LYS A 26 7.64 -4.91 5.21
C LYS A 26 7.07 -4.52 6.58
N TYR A 27 6.75 -3.24 6.79
CA TYR A 27 6.25 -2.75 8.10
C TYR A 27 4.89 -3.36 8.46
N ARG A 28 4.04 -3.59 7.47
CA ARG A 28 2.70 -4.17 7.66
C ARG A 28 2.75 -5.66 8.02
N PHE A 29 3.61 -6.42 7.35
CA PHE A 29 3.86 -7.83 7.68
C PHE A 29 4.46 -7.99 9.08
N GLU A 30 5.49 -7.21 9.43
CA GLU A 30 6.11 -7.24 10.75
C GLU A 30 5.11 -6.85 11.86
N ARG A 31 4.21 -5.88 11.61
CA ARG A 31 3.14 -5.52 12.54
C ARG A 31 2.20 -6.70 12.79
N CYS A 32 1.82 -7.45 11.75
CA CYS A 32 0.97 -8.64 11.89
C CYS A 32 1.66 -9.72 12.73
N GLN A 33 2.95 -9.97 12.51
CA GLN A 33 3.72 -10.93 13.31
C GLN A 33 3.85 -10.50 14.78
N LYS A 34 3.97 -9.19 15.08
CA LYS A 34 4.05 -8.68 16.46
C LYS A 34 2.82 -8.97 17.30
N VAL A 35 1.64 -9.03 16.67
CA VAL A 35 0.37 -9.37 17.34
C VAL A 35 0.07 -10.87 17.28
N LYS A 36 1.04 -11.69 16.84
CA LYS A 36 0.89 -13.14 16.58
C LYS A 36 -0.20 -13.48 15.56
N GLY A 37 -0.55 -12.52 14.70
CA GLY A 37 -1.51 -12.73 13.63
C GLY A 37 -0.92 -13.48 12.44
N ILE A 38 -1.80 -14.03 11.61
CA ILE A 38 -1.48 -14.79 10.40
C ILE A 38 -2.01 -14.04 9.18
N CYS A 39 -1.20 -13.97 8.12
CA CYS A 39 -1.64 -13.37 6.86
C CYS A 39 -2.44 -14.38 6.04
N LYS A 40 -3.75 -14.16 5.86
CA LYS A 40 -4.65 -14.97 5.02
C LYS A 40 -5.27 -14.12 3.91
N THR A 41 -5.87 -14.75 2.91
CA THR A 41 -6.65 -14.02 1.89
C THR A 41 -7.98 -13.53 2.42
N PHE A 42 -8.58 -14.30 3.33
CA PHE A 42 -9.78 -13.99 4.08
C PHE A 42 -9.60 -14.56 5.49
N CYS A 43 -10.00 -13.81 6.52
CA CYS A 43 -10.06 -14.33 7.88
C CYS A 43 -11.28 -15.25 8.02
N ASP A 44 -11.15 -16.25 8.88
CA ASP A 44 -12.28 -17.11 9.26
C ASP A 44 -13.27 -16.31 10.15
N ASP A 45 -14.52 -16.78 10.27
CA ASP A 45 -15.58 -16.04 10.98
C ASP A 45 -15.29 -15.86 12.50
N ASP A 46 -14.40 -16.69 13.05
CA ASP A 46 -13.93 -16.66 14.43
C ASP A 46 -12.65 -15.84 14.64
N GLU A 47 -12.04 -15.32 13.58
CA GLU A 47 -10.81 -14.53 13.62
C GLU A 47 -11.07 -13.02 13.49
N TYR A 48 -10.21 -12.21 14.12
CA TYR A 48 -10.33 -10.76 14.05
C TYR A 48 -9.49 -10.18 12.89
N ASP A 49 -10.13 -9.45 11.96
CA ASP A 49 -9.42 -8.71 10.90
C ASP A 49 -8.70 -7.48 11.48
N TYR A 50 -7.39 -7.63 11.66
CA TYR A 50 -6.52 -6.59 12.20
C TYR A 50 -6.02 -5.60 11.13
N GLY A 51 -6.16 -5.92 9.84
CA GLY A 51 -5.73 -5.07 8.73
C GLY A 51 -5.05 -5.85 7.61
N TYR A 52 -4.16 -5.21 6.84
CA TYR A 52 -3.54 -5.84 5.65
C TYR A 52 -2.05 -6.11 5.81
N CYS A 53 -1.58 -7.25 5.29
CA CYS A 53 -0.17 -7.63 5.32
C CYS A 53 0.68 -7.00 4.19
N ILE A 54 0.52 -7.43 2.93
CA ILE A 54 1.46 -7.03 1.84
C ILE A 54 0.73 -6.46 0.64
N LYS A 55 -0.46 -6.99 0.32
CA LYS A 55 -1.29 -6.59 -0.83
C LYS A 55 -2.72 -6.35 -0.34
N TRP A 56 -3.49 -5.55 -1.07
CA TRP A 56 -4.92 -5.28 -0.77
C TRP A 56 -5.81 -6.52 -0.64
N ARG A 57 -5.29 -7.72 -0.90
CA ARG A 57 -6.01 -9.00 -0.85
C ARG A 57 -5.53 -9.95 0.25
N SER A 58 -4.55 -9.56 1.07
CA SER A 58 -4.09 -10.35 2.22
C SER A 58 -4.42 -9.61 3.51
N GLN A 59 -5.34 -10.15 4.29
CA GLN A 59 -5.69 -9.69 5.63
C GLN A 59 -4.72 -10.29 6.67
N CYS A 60 -4.55 -9.59 7.77
CA CYS A 60 -3.90 -10.06 8.98
C CYS A 60 -4.99 -10.48 9.95
N CYS A 61 -5.07 -11.78 10.24
CA CYS A 61 -6.08 -12.39 11.09
C CYS A 61 -5.45 -12.74 12.43
N ILE A 62 -6.10 -12.38 13.53
CA ILE A 62 -5.68 -12.69 14.91
C ILE A 62 -6.68 -13.67 15.52
#